data_AF-A0AAW8VUC6-F1
#
_entry.id   AF-A0AAW8VUC6-F1
#
_cell.length_a   1.000
_cell.length_b   1.000
_cell.length_c   1.000
_cell.angle_alpha   90.00
_cell.angle_beta   90.00
_cell.angle_gamma   90.00
#
_symmetry.space_group_name_H-M   'P 1'
#
loop_
_entity.id
_entity.type
_entity.pdbx_description
1 polymer ?
#
loop_
_entity_poly.entity_id
_entity_poly.type
_entity_poly.pdbx_seq_one_letter_code
_entity_poly.pdbx_strand_id
1 'polypeptide(L)'
;MHGHLNVLIGIHQSRSSCLIYVIKFVQVISCNLPNYYQTLWDFIYSAGGGLLFGGIVSSLIVYIRQSMLRSKLNFINNTYNNGTPLKIIFLMTPFVLYFGAEALGVSGIIAVVSTGLVHNAEGERSSLANPQLASDLHQLIGLLNDILNSVVFIVLGIMLLRTLLDRSVTYNGSLIWVGIGVALYVANLLARYAYVRLVQRVGNREAWIFALGGIHGAVTFALAFTVAETQVRTADFNLVLMSESLLIILSLIVPTIIFRWLLPKVRIDMDDAARMAVIREQMIEAGIHELWQMPISQEFKEAITFDLRSQNGHTTLRQFLSEWRRMVQHPDYTADQMRELMAIYRHVFQAERNYVEQQYNATAGLSEDSFNQLYREITMAEMVVLEYGA
;
A
#
# COMPACT_ATOMS: atom_id res chain seq x y z
N MET A 1 13.13 7.22 -17.35
CA MET A 1 14.11 6.48 -16.50
C MET A 1 13.79 6.51 -15.00
N HIS A 2 13.08 7.50 -14.46
CA HIS A 2 12.70 7.52 -13.03
C HIS A 2 11.59 6.52 -12.63
N GLY A 3 10.67 6.16 -13.53
CA GLY A 3 9.60 5.18 -13.24
C GLY A 3 10.10 3.75 -13.01
N HIS A 4 11.11 3.31 -13.76
CA HIS A 4 11.72 1.98 -13.55
C HIS A 4 12.51 1.87 -12.24
N LEU A 5 12.99 2.99 -11.69
CA LEU A 5 13.72 2.99 -10.41
C LEU A 5 12.76 2.79 -9.24
N ASN A 6 11.58 3.43 -9.24
CA ASN A 6 10.58 3.25 -8.18
C ASN A 6 10.02 1.83 -8.12
N VAL A 7 9.82 1.20 -9.29
CA VAL A 7 9.39 -0.20 -9.39
C VAL A 7 10.49 -1.15 -8.88
N LEU A 8 11.77 -0.89 -9.18
CA LEU A 8 12.87 -1.69 -8.62
C LEU A 8 13.07 -1.46 -7.11
N ILE A 9 12.87 -0.24 -6.61
CA ILE A 9 13.05 0.10 -5.19
C ILE A 9 11.97 -0.58 -4.34
N GLY A 10 10.70 -0.56 -4.77
CA GLY A 10 9.60 -1.21 -4.06
C GLY A 10 9.64 -2.75 -4.10
N ILE A 11 10.11 -3.34 -5.20
CA ILE A 11 10.13 -4.80 -5.39
C ILE A 11 11.31 -5.46 -4.64
N HIS A 12 12.41 -4.74 -4.42
CA HIS A 12 13.62 -5.32 -3.80
C HIS A 12 13.80 -5.02 -2.30
N GLN A 13 13.04 -4.09 -1.71
CA GLN A 13 13.38 -3.53 -0.39
C GLN A 13 13.07 -4.41 0.83
N SER A 14 12.15 -5.37 0.75
CA SER A 14 11.60 -6.02 1.96
C SER A 14 11.85 -7.53 2.10
N ARG A 15 12.16 -8.28 1.03
CA ARG A 15 11.79 -9.72 1.02
C ARG A 15 12.93 -10.73 0.95
N SER A 16 14.14 -10.37 0.52
CA SER A 16 15.23 -11.35 0.34
C SER A 16 16.38 -11.20 1.34
N SER A 17 16.65 -10.00 1.84
CA SER A 17 17.80 -9.75 2.73
C SER A 17 17.57 -10.26 4.15
N CYS A 18 16.34 -10.21 4.68
CA CYS A 18 16.12 -10.58 6.08
C CYS A 18 16.15 -12.10 6.32
N LEU A 19 15.55 -12.88 5.41
CA LEU A 19 15.46 -14.35 5.50
C LEU A 19 16.84 -15.02 5.55
N ILE A 20 17.79 -14.48 4.78
CA ILE A 20 19.13 -15.08 4.61
C ILE A 20 20.02 -14.78 5.81
N TYR A 21 19.89 -13.61 6.43
CA TYR A 21 20.77 -13.21 7.54
C TYR A 21 20.35 -13.83 8.87
N VAL A 22 19.06 -13.86 9.23
CA VAL A 22 18.65 -14.34 10.56
C VAL A 22 18.77 -15.87 10.67
N ILE A 23 18.43 -16.62 9.61
CA ILE A 23 18.60 -18.08 9.58
C ILE A 23 20.09 -18.45 9.66
N LYS A 24 20.97 -17.76 8.90
CA LYS A 24 22.41 -18.02 8.93
C LYS A 24 23.08 -17.54 10.22
N PHE A 25 22.67 -16.40 10.77
CA PHE A 25 23.25 -15.85 12.00
C PHE A 25 22.97 -16.74 13.20
N VAL A 26 21.77 -17.32 13.30
CA VAL A 26 21.43 -18.24 14.39
C VAL A 26 21.98 -19.64 14.17
N GLN A 27 22.06 -20.15 12.94
CA GLN A 27 22.76 -21.43 12.69
C GLN A 27 24.26 -21.37 12.99
N VAL A 28 24.92 -20.24 12.73
CA VAL A 28 26.35 -20.03 13.05
C VAL A 28 26.60 -19.95 14.55
N ILE A 29 25.62 -19.51 15.34
CA ILE A 29 25.74 -19.39 16.81
C ILE A 29 25.30 -20.67 17.53
N SER A 30 24.26 -21.37 17.06
CA SER A 30 23.65 -22.50 17.78
C SER A 30 24.27 -23.87 17.47
N CYS A 31 24.92 -24.07 16.32
CA CYS A 31 25.46 -25.38 15.97
C CYS A 31 26.94 -25.32 15.60
N ASN A 32 27.76 -25.84 16.52
CA ASN A 32 29.14 -26.19 16.27
C ASN A 32 29.20 -27.40 15.31
N LEU A 33 28.84 -27.23 14.02
CA LEU A 33 29.04 -28.24 12.98
C LEU A 33 29.47 -27.64 11.63
N PRO A 34 30.50 -28.20 10.96
CA PRO A 34 31.25 -27.56 9.89
C PRO A 34 30.86 -28.08 8.50
N ASN A 35 29.56 -28.13 8.16
CA ASN A 35 29.12 -28.63 6.84
C ASN A 35 28.30 -27.59 6.06
N TYR A 36 28.99 -26.50 5.68
CA TYR A 36 28.47 -25.40 4.85
C TYR A 36 27.79 -25.87 3.56
N TYR A 37 28.26 -26.99 2.99
CA TYR A 37 27.75 -27.54 1.73
C TYR A 37 26.31 -28.05 1.89
N GLN A 38 26.01 -28.80 2.96
CA GLN A 38 24.66 -29.33 3.18
C GLN A 38 23.64 -28.22 3.41
N THR A 39 23.98 -27.23 4.25
CA THR A 39 23.10 -26.08 4.50
C THR A 39 22.87 -25.24 3.24
N LEU A 40 23.89 -25.11 2.38
CA LEU A 40 23.74 -24.43 1.10
C LEU A 40 22.79 -25.20 0.17
N TRP A 41 22.86 -26.53 0.15
CA TRP A 41 21.94 -27.37 -0.63
C TRP A 41 20.51 -27.31 -0.12
N ASP A 42 20.30 -27.42 1.20
CA ASP A 42 18.98 -27.32 1.82
C ASP A 42 18.35 -25.95 1.50
N PHE A 43 19.17 -24.89 1.53
CA PHE A 43 18.74 -23.55 1.12
C PHE A 43 18.36 -23.48 -0.36
N ILE A 44 19.21 -23.97 -1.27
CA ILE A 44 18.93 -23.93 -2.72
C ILE A 44 17.67 -24.74 -3.05
N TYR A 45 17.53 -25.92 -2.42
CA TYR A 45 16.36 -26.77 -2.58
C TYR A 45 15.09 -26.08 -2.08
N SER A 46 15.11 -25.56 -0.86
CA SER A 46 13.94 -24.89 -0.25
C SER A 46 13.56 -23.60 -1.00
N ALA A 47 14.54 -22.79 -1.38
CA ALA A 47 14.32 -21.54 -2.11
C ALA A 47 13.89 -21.77 -3.57
N GLY A 48 14.57 -22.68 -4.28
CA GLY A 48 14.22 -23.05 -5.65
C GLY A 48 12.86 -23.73 -5.72
N GLY A 49 12.57 -24.64 -4.78
CA GLY A 49 11.27 -25.29 -4.65
C GLY A 49 10.15 -24.30 -4.37
N GLY A 50 10.35 -23.35 -3.45
CA GLY A 50 9.38 -22.29 -3.17
C GLY A 50 9.13 -21.39 -4.38
N LEU A 51 10.18 -21.01 -5.11
CA LEU A 51 10.06 -20.20 -6.33
C LEU A 51 9.27 -20.93 -7.43
N LEU A 52 9.57 -22.21 -7.69
CA LEU A 52 8.86 -23.02 -8.69
C LEU A 52 7.41 -23.27 -8.28
N PHE A 53 7.18 -23.69 -7.04
CA PHE A 53 5.84 -23.94 -6.52
C PHE A 53 4.98 -22.68 -6.58
N GLY A 54 5.47 -21.56 -6.06
CA GLY A 54 4.75 -20.29 -6.10
C GLY A 54 4.50 -19.79 -7.53
N GLY A 55 5.44 -20.00 -8.46
CA GLY A 55 5.26 -19.69 -9.88
C GLY A 55 4.17 -20.53 -10.55
N ILE A 56 4.18 -21.86 -10.35
CA ILE A 56 3.20 -22.79 -10.92
C ILE A 56 1.80 -22.51 -10.35
N VAL A 57 1.68 -22.48 -9.02
CA VAL A 57 0.39 -22.26 -8.35
C VAL A 57 -0.15 -20.88 -8.66
N SER A 58 0.69 -19.84 -8.69
CA SER A 58 0.26 -18.50 -9.11
C SER A 58 -0.24 -18.48 -10.55
N SER A 59 0.44 -19.17 -11.47
CA SER A 59 0.00 -19.23 -12.87
C SER A 59 -1.36 -19.91 -12.99
N LEU A 60 -1.59 -20.96 -12.21
CA LEU A 60 -2.89 -21.63 -12.12
C LEU A 60 -3.97 -20.69 -11.54
N ILE A 61 -3.68 -19.97 -10.45
CA ILE A 61 -4.62 -19.01 -9.84
C ILE A 61 -4.95 -17.87 -10.82
N VAL A 62 -3.94 -17.32 -11.50
CA VAL A 62 -4.13 -16.28 -12.53
C VAL A 62 -4.96 -16.83 -13.69
N TYR A 63 -4.68 -18.06 -14.15
CA TYR A 63 -5.48 -18.69 -15.19
C TYR A 63 -6.95 -18.86 -14.77
N ILE A 64 -7.20 -19.35 -13.54
CA ILE A 64 -8.56 -19.48 -12.99
C ILE A 64 -9.23 -18.11 -12.94
N ARG A 65 -8.55 -17.08 -12.44
CA ARG A 65 -9.10 -15.72 -12.36
C ARG A 65 -9.44 -15.17 -13.73
N GLN A 66 -8.53 -15.28 -14.71
CA GLN A 66 -8.76 -14.83 -16.08
C GLN A 66 -9.88 -15.61 -16.76
N SER A 67 -9.99 -16.91 -16.49
CA SER A 67 -11.10 -17.74 -16.95
C SER A 67 -12.43 -17.30 -16.34
N MET A 68 -12.45 -16.95 -15.05
CA MET A 68 -13.64 -16.41 -14.38
C MET A 68 -14.01 -15.03 -14.94
N LEU A 69 -13.03 -14.18 -15.22
CA LEU A 69 -13.25 -12.85 -15.80
C LEU A 69 -13.82 -12.92 -17.22
N ARG A 70 -13.47 -13.95 -17.99
CA ARG A 70 -13.88 -14.12 -19.40
C ARG A 70 -15.06 -15.09 -19.59
N SER A 71 -15.49 -15.78 -18.53
CA SER A 71 -16.59 -16.74 -18.61
C SER A 71 -17.92 -16.04 -18.86
N LYS A 72 -18.76 -16.61 -19.74
CA LYS A 72 -20.14 -16.15 -19.99
C LYS A 72 -21.10 -16.44 -18.82
N LEU A 73 -20.66 -17.23 -17.84
CA LEU A 73 -21.35 -17.32 -16.55
C LEU A 73 -21.00 -16.04 -15.80
N ASN A 74 -21.94 -15.10 -15.74
CA ASN A 74 -21.83 -13.76 -15.11
C ASN A 74 -21.31 -13.80 -13.66
N PHE A 75 -20.01 -14.03 -13.46
CA PHE A 75 -19.31 -13.82 -12.18
C PHE A 75 -18.92 -12.36 -11.99
N ILE A 76 -19.09 -11.55 -13.03
CA ILE A 76 -18.82 -10.12 -13.07
C ILE A 76 -20.10 -9.45 -13.54
N ASN A 77 -20.63 -8.54 -12.74
CA ASN A 77 -21.85 -7.78 -13.00
C ASN A 77 -23.12 -8.61 -13.14
N ASN A 78 -23.31 -9.61 -12.26
CA ASN A 78 -24.67 -9.91 -11.85
C ASN A 78 -24.99 -8.96 -10.68
N THR A 79 -26.22 -8.45 -10.60
CA THR A 79 -26.75 -7.52 -9.56
C THR A 79 -26.46 -7.95 -8.10
N TYR A 80 -25.95 -9.17 -7.89
CA TYR A 80 -25.64 -9.77 -6.59
C TYR A 80 -24.16 -10.13 -6.37
N ASN A 81 -23.23 -9.88 -7.31
CA ASN A 81 -21.84 -10.33 -7.16
C ASN A 81 -20.80 -9.33 -7.65
N ASN A 82 -20.32 -8.48 -6.74
CA ASN A 82 -19.26 -7.47 -6.94
C ASN A 82 -17.85 -8.11 -7.00
N GLY A 83 -17.73 -9.25 -7.68
CA GLY A 83 -16.49 -10.04 -7.72
C GLY A 83 -16.09 -10.64 -6.36
N THR A 84 -17.04 -10.87 -5.46
CA THR A 84 -16.78 -11.43 -4.11
C THR A 84 -15.95 -12.73 -4.13
N PRO A 85 -16.22 -13.71 -5.03
CA PRO A 85 -15.36 -14.89 -5.16
C PRO A 85 -13.91 -14.56 -5.50
N LEU A 86 -13.67 -13.57 -6.36
CA LEU A 86 -12.32 -13.15 -6.73
C LEU A 86 -11.60 -12.49 -5.54
N LYS A 87 -12.32 -11.69 -4.75
CA LYS A 87 -11.81 -11.09 -3.50
C LYS A 87 -11.42 -12.17 -2.49
N ILE A 88 -12.25 -13.21 -2.32
CA ILE A 88 -11.96 -14.34 -1.43
C ILE A 88 -10.75 -15.13 -1.92
N ILE A 89 -10.70 -15.48 -3.21
CA ILE A 89 -9.54 -16.17 -3.79
C ILE A 89 -8.27 -15.36 -3.56
N PHE A 90 -8.33 -14.04 -3.79
CA PHE A 90 -7.20 -13.15 -3.57
C PHE A 90 -6.73 -13.15 -2.10
N LEU A 91 -7.65 -13.02 -1.15
CA LEU A 91 -7.33 -13.03 0.29
C LEU A 91 -6.79 -14.40 0.77
N MET A 92 -7.30 -15.49 0.22
CA MET A 92 -6.89 -16.86 0.57
C MET A 92 -5.57 -17.28 -0.09
N THR A 93 -5.20 -16.69 -1.23
CA THR A 93 -4.01 -17.02 -2.01
C THR A 93 -2.72 -17.11 -1.16
N PRO A 94 -2.34 -16.10 -0.34
CA PRO A 94 -1.11 -16.18 0.45
C PRO A 94 -1.11 -17.34 1.46
N PHE A 95 -2.26 -17.68 2.05
CA PHE A 95 -2.36 -18.80 3.00
C PHE A 95 -2.21 -20.15 2.30
N VAL A 96 -2.91 -20.34 1.18
CA VAL A 96 -2.82 -21.58 0.38
C VAL A 96 -1.39 -21.82 -0.09
N LEU A 97 -0.71 -20.76 -0.55
CA LEU A 97 0.67 -20.84 -0.99
C LEU A 97 1.63 -21.14 0.14
N TYR A 98 1.52 -20.42 1.26
CA TYR A 98 2.40 -20.61 2.40
C TYR A 98 2.28 -22.03 2.95
N PHE A 99 1.07 -22.46 3.33
CA PHE A 99 0.87 -23.79 3.92
C PHE A 99 1.10 -24.92 2.89
N GLY A 100 0.74 -24.70 1.62
CA GLY A 100 0.99 -25.67 0.56
C GLY A 100 2.49 -25.90 0.29
N ALA A 101 3.28 -24.83 0.32
CA ALA A 101 4.73 -24.90 0.16
C ALA A 101 5.41 -25.58 1.37
N GLU A 102 5.03 -25.17 2.59
CA GLU A 102 5.58 -25.77 3.82
C GLU A 102 5.25 -27.27 3.92
N ALA A 103 4.05 -27.68 3.49
CA ALA A 103 3.67 -29.10 3.43
C ALA A 103 4.54 -29.92 2.46
N LEU A 104 5.13 -29.29 1.45
CA LEU A 104 6.07 -29.90 0.50
C LEU A 104 7.54 -29.78 0.94
N GLY A 105 7.81 -29.21 2.12
CA GLY A 105 9.16 -29.00 2.64
C GLY A 105 9.95 -27.91 1.90
N VAL A 106 9.26 -27.01 1.18
CA VAL A 106 9.87 -25.87 0.48
C VAL A 106 9.46 -24.55 1.13
N SER A 107 10.20 -23.47 0.89
CA SER A 107 9.96 -22.20 1.61
C SER A 107 8.63 -21.56 1.22
N GLY A 108 7.69 -21.51 2.16
CA GLY A 108 6.39 -20.86 1.98
C GLY A 108 6.48 -19.36 1.81
N ILE A 109 7.44 -18.71 2.48
CA ILE A 109 7.69 -17.27 2.32
C ILE A 109 8.13 -16.97 0.89
N ILE A 110 9.07 -17.74 0.33
CA ILE A 110 9.55 -17.53 -1.04
C ILE A 110 8.45 -17.83 -2.06
N ALA A 111 7.61 -18.84 -1.81
CA ALA A 111 6.45 -19.14 -2.65
C ALA A 111 5.44 -17.97 -2.70
N VAL A 112 5.10 -17.38 -1.55
CA VAL A 112 4.20 -16.22 -1.51
C VAL A 112 4.82 -15.00 -2.19
N VAL A 113 6.14 -14.79 -2.03
CA VAL A 113 6.86 -13.69 -2.68
C VAL A 113 6.85 -13.85 -4.21
N SER A 114 7.15 -15.05 -4.72
CA SER A 114 7.17 -15.32 -6.16
C SER A 114 5.79 -15.15 -6.77
N THR A 115 4.73 -15.64 -6.12
CA THR A 115 3.34 -15.38 -6.52
C THR A 115 3.02 -13.89 -6.48
N GLY A 116 3.45 -13.14 -5.46
CA GLY A 116 3.23 -11.71 -5.38
C GLY A 116 3.79 -10.94 -6.59
N LEU A 117 4.96 -11.34 -7.11
CA LEU A 117 5.55 -10.76 -8.32
C LEU A 117 4.70 -11.06 -9.57
N VAL A 118 4.26 -12.31 -9.73
CA VAL A 118 3.40 -12.73 -10.85
C VAL A 118 2.06 -11.99 -10.81
N HIS A 119 1.47 -11.89 -9.62
CA HIS A 119 0.20 -11.21 -9.41
C HIS A 119 0.29 -9.70 -9.67
N ASN A 120 1.38 -9.04 -9.26
CA ASN A 120 1.57 -7.62 -9.54
C ASN A 120 1.64 -7.36 -11.05
N ALA A 121 2.40 -8.18 -11.80
CA ALA A 121 2.48 -8.09 -13.25
C ALA A 121 1.14 -8.34 -13.96
N GLU A 122 0.32 -9.27 -13.46
CA GLU A 122 -1.03 -9.51 -13.98
C GLU A 122 -2.01 -8.37 -13.63
N GLY A 123 -1.91 -7.84 -12.41
CA GLY A 123 -2.74 -6.74 -11.92
C GLY A 123 -2.59 -5.47 -12.76
N GLU A 124 -1.36 -5.11 -13.13
CA GLU A 124 -1.09 -3.96 -14.02
C GLU A 124 -1.78 -4.10 -15.38
N ARG A 125 -1.86 -5.32 -15.92
CA ARG A 125 -2.50 -5.59 -17.23
C ARG A 125 -4.00 -5.77 -17.15
N SER A 126 -4.52 -6.18 -16.00
CA SER A 126 -5.95 -6.55 -15.83
C SER A 126 -6.77 -5.49 -15.10
N SER A 127 -6.14 -4.47 -14.52
CA SER A 127 -6.80 -3.41 -13.74
C SER A 127 -7.91 -2.71 -14.52
N LEU A 128 -7.72 -2.50 -15.83
CA LEU A 128 -8.71 -1.86 -16.70
C LEU A 128 -9.84 -2.81 -17.16
N ALA A 129 -9.69 -4.14 -16.99
CA ALA A 129 -10.72 -5.10 -17.37
C ALA A 129 -11.91 -5.08 -16.40
N ASN A 130 -11.65 -4.77 -15.12
CA ASN A 130 -12.67 -4.48 -14.12
C ASN A 130 -12.15 -3.43 -13.13
N PRO A 131 -12.32 -2.13 -13.44
CA PRO A 131 -11.79 -1.05 -12.62
C PRO A 131 -12.32 -1.02 -11.19
N GLN A 132 -13.60 -1.35 -10.99
CA GLN A 132 -14.21 -1.40 -9.65
C GLN A 132 -13.56 -2.48 -8.80
N LEU A 133 -13.44 -3.70 -9.32
CA LEU A 133 -12.78 -4.80 -8.62
C LEU A 133 -11.31 -4.47 -8.34
N ALA A 134 -10.63 -3.84 -9.29
CA ALA A 134 -9.24 -3.41 -9.11
C ALA A 134 -9.14 -2.39 -7.97
N SER A 135 -9.99 -1.37 -7.95
CA SER A 135 -10.05 -0.36 -6.88
C SER A 135 -10.31 -1.00 -5.51
N ASP A 136 -11.34 -1.86 -5.42
CA ASP A 136 -11.70 -2.56 -4.19
C ASP A 136 -10.55 -3.41 -3.65
N LEU A 137 -9.83 -4.13 -4.53
CA LEU A 137 -8.67 -4.95 -4.15
C LEU A 137 -7.51 -4.07 -3.66
N HIS A 138 -7.22 -2.96 -4.33
CA HIS A 138 -6.17 -2.03 -3.87
C HIS A 138 -6.49 -1.46 -2.49
N GLN A 139 -7.74 -1.06 -2.25
CA GLN A 139 -8.18 -0.57 -0.93
C GLN A 139 -8.10 -1.67 0.14
N LEU A 140 -8.56 -2.88 -0.18
CA LEU A 140 -8.51 -4.02 0.75
C LEU A 140 -7.06 -4.38 1.12
N ILE A 141 -6.14 -4.40 0.16
CA ILE A 141 -4.71 -4.64 0.41
C ILE A 141 -4.11 -3.52 1.26
N GLY A 142 -4.45 -2.26 0.96
CA GLY A 142 -4.03 -1.10 1.74
C GLY A 142 -4.43 -1.23 3.20
N LEU A 143 -5.72 -1.46 3.46
CA LEU A 143 -6.26 -1.68 4.80
C LEU A 143 -5.60 -2.86 5.51
N LEU A 144 -5.42 -3.98 4.80
CA LEU A 144 -4.77 -5.17 5.38
C LEU A 144 -3.31 -4.88 5.75
N ASN A 145 -2.56 -4.18 4.89
CA ASN A 145 -1.19 -3.77 5.18
C ASN A 145 -1.13 -2.84 6.39
N ASP A 146 -2.04 -1.86 6.47
CA ASP A 146 -2.10 -0.92 7.59
C ASP A 146 -2.39 -1.63 8.91
N ILE A 147 -3.35 -2.57 8.92
CA ILE A 147 -3.69 -3.38 10.09
C ILE A 147 -2.51 -4.27 10.49
N LEU A 148 -1.94 -5.04 9.56
CA LEU A 148 -0.84 -5.96 9.85
C LEU A 148 0.42 -5.22 10.34
N ASN A 149 0.76 -4.09 9.72
CA ASN A 149 1.88 -3.25 10.16
C ASN A 149 1.59 -2.64 11.54
N SER A 150 0.37 -2.17 11.79
CA SER A 150 -0.01 -1.63 13.10
C SER A 150 0.11 -2.67 14.20
N VAL A 151 -0.36 -3.90 13.96
CA VAL A 151 -0.21 -5.02 14.91
C VAL A 151 1.26 -5.30 15.20
N VAL A 152 2.10 -5.38 14.18
CA VAL A 152 3.54 -5.59 14.34
C VAL A 152 4.17 -4.49 15.19
N PHE A 153 3.87 -3.22 14.90
CA PHE A 153 4.42 -2.10 15.65
C PHE A 153 3.93 -2.03 17.10
N ILE A 154 2.67 -2.40 17.35
CA ILE A 154 2.14 -2.54 18.70
C ILE A 154 2.90 -3.64 19.46
N VAL A 155 3.08 -4.82 18.85
CA VAL A 155 3.82 -5.93 19.46
C VAL A 155 5.27 -5.52 19.73
N LEU A 156 5.93 -4.88 18.76
CA LEU A 156 7.30 -4.35 18.92
C LEU A 156 7.37 -3.35 20.09
N GLY A 157 6.40 -2.43 20.20
CA GLY A 157 6.32 -1.47 21.29
C GLY A 157 6.12 -2.13 22.66
N ILE A 158 5.25 -3.14 22.75
CA ILE A 158 5.04 -3.93 23.99
C ILE A 158 6.32 -4.67 24.37
N MET A 159 7.01 -5.29 23.41
CA MET A 159 8.28 -5.98 23.66
C MET A 159 9.36 -5.03 24.17
N LEU A 160 9.48 -3.84 23.57
CA LEU A 160 10.43 -2.82 24.00
C LEU A 160 10.13 -2.34 25.42
N LEU A 161 8.86 -2.06 25.76
CA LEU A 161 8.47 -1.64 27.10
C LEU A 161 8.74 -2.75 28.13
N ARG A 162 8.36 -3.99 27.81
CA ARG A 162 8.59 -5.15 28.68
C ARG A 162 10.07 -5.29 29.01
N THR A 163 10.96 -5.13 28.04
CA THR A 163 12.39 -5.28 28.29
C THR A 163 13.04 -4.10 28.97
N LEU A 164 12.56 -2.87 28.75
CA LEU A 164 13.02 -1.72 29.52
C LEU A 164 12.64 -1.82 31.01
N LEU A 165 11.46 -2.37 31.30
CA LEU A 165 10.96 -2.49 32.68
C LEU A 165 11.50 -3.73 33.40
N ASP A 166 11.77 -4.81 32.68
CA ASP A 166 12.26 -6.06 33.25
C ASP A 166 13.79 -6.04 33.44
N ARG A 167 14.22 -5.68 34.65
CA ARG A 167 15.64 -5.68 35.05
C ARG A 167 16.27 -7.08 35.05
N SER A 168 15.49 -8.15 35.03
CA SER A 168 16.00 -9.53 34.91
C SER A 168 16.33 -9.92 33.46
N VAL A 169 15.75 -9.20 32.48
CA VAL A 169 15.97 -9.41 31.03
C VAL A 169 17.13 -8.58 30.51
N THR A 170 17.53 -7.52 31.22
CA THR A 170 18.78 -6.82 30.94
C THR A 170 19.93 -7.73 31.38
N TYR A 171 20.56 -8.43 30.44
CA TYR A 171 21.74 -9.28 30.64
C TYR A 171 22.77 -8.64 31.59
N ASN A 172 22.65 -8.86 32.90
CA ASN A 172 23.46 -8.23 33.95
C ASN A 172 23.70 -6.70 33.80
N GLY A 173 22.74 -5.91 33.31
CA GLY A 173 22.92 -4.47 33.10
C GLY A 173 23.80 -4.09 31.90
N SER A 174 24.11 -5.03 31.01
CA SER A 174 25.02 -4.82 29.88
C SER A 174 24.30 -4.30 28.63
N LEU A 175 24.83 -3.24 28.01
CA LEU A 175 24.35 -2.62 26.77
C LEU A 175 24.77 -3.40 25.50
N ILE A 176 25.11 -4.68 25.61
CA ILE A 176 25.57 -5.50 24.48
C ILE A 176 24.53 -5.55 23.35
N TRP A 177 23.24 -5.65 23.68
CA TRP A 177 22.16 -5.66 22.70
C TRP A 177 22.12 -4.38 21.85
N VAL A 178 22.52 -3.23 22.42
CA VAL A 178 22.64 -1.97 21.69
C VAL A 178 23.77 -2.05 20.68
N GLY A 179 24.93 -2.54 21.11
CA GLY A 179 26.08 -2.73 20.23
C GLY A 179 25.77 -3.68 19.07
N ILE A 180 25.12 -4.81 19.35
CA ILE A 180 24.70 -5.78 18.34
C ILE A 180 23.67 -5.16 17.39
N GLY A 181 22.62 -4.52 17.89
CA GLY A 181 21.60 -3.89 17.05
C GLY A 181 22.16 -2.80 16.13
N VAL A 182 23.06 -1.95 16.64
CA VAL A 182 23.76 -0.94 15.83
C VAL A 182 24.67 -1.61 14.79
N ALA A 183 25.42 -2.65 15.18
CA ALA A 183 26.29 -3.38 14.26
C ALA A 183 25.49 -4.05 13.13
N LEU A 184 24.37 -4.70 13.45
CA LEU A 184 23.48 -5.32 12.47
C LEU A 184 22.88 -4.26 11.53
N TYR A 185 22.48 -3.10 12.04
CA TYR A 185 21.98 -2.00 11.23
C TYR A 185 23.04 -1.50 10.24
N VAL A 186 24.24 -1.17 10.73
CA VAL A 186 25.35 -0.66 9.91
C VAL A 186 25.81 -1.72 8.89
N ALA A 187 25.92 -2.98 9.29
CA ALA A 187 26.29 -4.07 8.38
C ALA A 187 25.28 -4.21 7.24
N ASN A 188 23.98 -4.19 7.54
CA ASN A 188 22.93 -4.24 6.52
C ASN A 188 22.92 -3.01 5.61
N LEU A 189 23.14 -1.82 6.17
CA LEU A 189 23.22 -0.58 5.41
C LEU A 189 24.40 -0.60 4.43
N LEU A 190 25.58 -0.98 4.91
CA LEU A 190 26.79 -1.07 4.08
C LEU A 190 26.68 -2.19 3.04
N ALA A 191 26.09 -3.33 3.38
CA ALA A 191 25.85 -4.41 2.42
C ALA A 191 24.94 -3.96 1.27
N ARG A 192 23.85 -3.24 1.58
CA ARG A 192 22.96 -2.66 0.55
C ARG A 192 23.69 -1.62 -0.31
N TYR A 193 24.41 -0.71 0.32
CA TYR A 193 25.18 0.31 -0.37
C TYR A 193 26.21 -0.33 -1.31
N ALA A 194 26.97 -1.31 -0.82
CA ALA A 194 27.96 -2.04 -1.60
C ALA A 194 27.31 -2.80 -2.77
N TYR A 195 26.17 -3.46 -2.55
CA TYR A 195 25.43 -4.13 -3.61
C TYR A 195 25.03 -3.16 -4.73
N VAL A 196 24.42 -2.02 -4.41
CA VAL A 196 24.03 -1.04 -5.43
C VAL A 196 25.24 -0.45 -6.13
N ARG A 197 26.32 -0.16 -5.40
CA ARG A 197 27.49 0.48 -5.97
C ARG A 197 28.32 -0.47 -6.84
N LEU A 198 28.48 -1.72 -6.43
CA LEU A 198 29.32 -2.72 -7.11
C LEU A 198 28.57 -3.49 -8.19
N VAL A 199 27.32 -3.88 -7.92
CA VAL A 199 26.51 -4.70 -8.83
C VAL A 199 25.70 -3.83 -9.77
N GLN A 200 24.91 -2.89 -9.23
CA GLN A 200 24.05 -2.03 -10.06
C GLN A 200 24.79 -0.81 -10.65
N ARG A 201 26.01 -0.51 -10.17
CA ARG A 201 26.89 0.58 -10.64
C ARG A 201 26.23 1.96 -10.67
N VAL A 202 25.26 2.20 -9.80
CA VAL A 202 24.53 3.48 -9.69
C VAL A 202 25.39 4.53 -8.98
N GLY A 203 25.16 5.82 -9.26
CA GLY A 203 25.83 6.95 -8.61
C GLY A 203 25.81 6.89 -7.07
N ASN A 204 26.76 7.59 -6.44
CA ASN A 204 26.97 7.51 -4.99
C ASN A 204 25.75 8.00 -4.20
N ARG A 205 25.13 9.10 -4.63
CA ARG A 205 23.97 9.68 -3.95
C ARG A 205 22.79 8.73 -4.01
N GLU A 206 22.51 8.17 -5.18
CA GLU A 206 21.43 7.22 -5.41
C GLU A 206 21.65 5.92 -4.63
N ALA A 207 22.90 5.44 -4.54
CA ALA A 207 23.24 4.27 -3.74
C ALA A 207 22.97 4.49 -2.25
N TRP A 208 23.28 5.67 -1.70
CA TRP A 208 22.94 6.03 -0.33
C TRP A 208 21.43 6.16 -0.11
N ILE A 209 20.71 6.78 -1.05
CA ILE A 209 19.25 6.88 -0.99
C ILE A 209 18.62 5.48 -0.95
N PHE A 210 19.09 4.58 -1.81
CA PHE A 210 18.61 3.19 -1.84
C PHE A 210 18.92 2.45 -0.53
N ALA A 211 20.17 2.54 -0.06
CA ALA A 211 20.62 1.81 1.12
C ALA A 211 19.87 2.25 2.39
N LEU A 212 19.69 3.56 2.57
CA LEU A 212 18.94 4.14 3.68
C LEU A 212 17.44 3.88 3.57
N GLY A 213 16.87 3.80 2.37
CA GLY A 213 15.44 3.55 2.18
C GLY A 213 14.99 2.15 2.61
N GLY A 214 15.92 1.24 2.89
CA GLY A 214 15.67 -0.13 3.31
C GLY A 214 15.13 -0.27 4.73
N ILE A 215 13.90 0.17 4.96
CA ILE A 215 13.20 0.07 6.25
C ILE A 215 12.89 -1.39 6.59
N HIS A 216 13.14 -1.78 7.84
CA HIS A 216 12.72 -3.08 8.37
C HIS A 216 11.40 -2.94 9.13
N GLY A 217 10.65 -4.02 9.23
CA GLY A 217 9.32 -4.01 9.86
C GLY A 217 8.84 -5.42 10.17
N ALA A 218 7.59 -5.71 9.80
CA ALA A 218 6.88 -6.95 10.09
C ALA A 218 7.66 -8.24 9.78
N VAL A 219 8.25 -8.33 8.59
CA VAL A 219 8.94 -9.54 8.14
C VAL A 219 10.17 -9.82 8.98
N THR A 220 10.97 -8.80 9.28
CA THR A 220 12.17 -8.89 10.13
C THR A 220 11.80 -9.33 11.53
N PHE A 221 10.77 -8.72 12.09
CA PHE A 221 10.30 -9.04 13.43
C PHE A 221 9.77 -10.48 13.53
N ALA A 222 8.92 -10.90 12.58
CA ALA A 222 8.36 -12.26 12.56
C ALA A 222 9.46 -13.32 12.44
N LEU A 223 10.45 -13.10 11.57
CA LEU A 223 11.58 -14.00 11.39
C LEU A 223 12.44 -14.11 12.66
N ALA A 224 12.73 -12.97 13.30
CA ALA A 224 13.45 -12.95 14.58
C ALA A 224 12.71 -13.78 15.64
N PHE A 225 11.38 -13.66 15.68
CA PHE A 225 10.54 -14.43 16.60
C PHE A 225 10.59 -15.94 16.33
N THR A 226 10.38 -16.37 15.07
CA THR A 226 10.39 -17.80 14.68
C THR A 226 11.74 -18.47 14.93
N VAL A 227 12.84 -17.79 14.62
CA VAL A 227 14.18 -18.34 14.79
C VAL A 227 14.54 -18.44 16.28
N ALA A 228 14.13 -17.45 17.08
CA ALA A 228 14.44 -17.45 18.50
C ALA A 228 13.61 -18.49 19.28
N GLU A 229 12.37 -18.79 18.85
CA GLU A 229 11.51 -19.82 19.46
C GLU A 229 12.04 -21.26 19.26
N THR A 230 12.80 -21.51 18.19
CA THR A 230 13.11 -22.88 17.77
C THR A 230 14.48 -23.42 18.25
N GLN A 231 15.44 -22.58 18.67
CA GLN A 231 16.82 -23.07 18.90
C GLN A 231 17.68 -22.35 19.98
N VAL A 232 17.11 -21.63 20.95
CA VAL A 232 17.96 -20.81 21.85
C VAL A 232 17.54 -20.83 23.32
N ARG A 233 18.52 -20.72 24.23
CA ARG A 233 18.26 -20.50 25.67
C ARG A 233 17.52 -19.17 25.84
N THR A 234 16.61 -19.08 26.82
CA THR A 234 15.73 -17.92 27.03
C THR A 234 16.46 -16.56 27.13
N ALA A 235 17.72 -16.56 27.59
CA ALA A 235 18.54 -15.35 27.66
C ALA A 235 19.00 -14.84 26.28
N ASP A 236 19.36 -15.74 25.38
CA ASP A 236 19.81 -15.40 24.02
C ASP A 236 18.62 -15.01 23.14
N PHE A 237 17.43 -15.59 23.39
CA PHE A 237 16.16 -15.17 22.79
C PHE A 237 15.90 -13.68 23.01
N ASN A 238 15.99 -13.22 24.25
CA ASN A 238 15.79 -11.82 24.59
C ASN A 238 16.85 -10.92 23.93
N LEU A 239 18.10 -11.37 23.86
CA LEU A 239 19.18 -10.61 23.24
C LEU A 239 18.95 -10.39 21.74
N VAL A 240 18.56 -11.44 21.01
CA VAL A 240 18.23 -11.37 19.57
C VAL A 240 17.04 -10.45 19.36
N LEU A 241 15.94 -10.67 20.10
CA LEU A 241 14.73 -9.88 19.94
C LEU A 241 14.97 -8.38 20.22
N MET A 242 15.78 -8.05 21.23
CA MET A 242 16.14 -6.66 21.54
C MET A 242 17.05 -6.02 20.49
N SER A 243 18.04 -6.77 20.01
CA SER A 243 18.96 -6.27 18.99
C SER A 243 18.24 -6.01 17.67
N GLU A 244 17.34 -6.90 17.26
CA GLU A 244 16.49 -6.75 16.08
C GLU A 244 15.47 -5.62 16.25
N SER A 245 14.88 -5.47 17.44
CA SER A 245 13.98 -4.35 17.73
C SER A 245 14.69 -3.00 17.58
N LEU A 246 15.94 -2.91 18.06
CA LEU A 246 16.76 -1.71 17.87
C LEU A 246 17.08 -1.48 16.39
N LEU A 247 17.44 -2.52 15.65
CA LEU A 247 17.69 -2.43 14.20
C LEU A 247 16.46 -1.89 13.47
N ILE A 248 15.25 -2.37 13.80
CA ILE A 248 14.00 -1.90 13.21
C ILE A 248 13.81 -0.41 13.49
N ILE A 249 13.97 0.00 14.75
CA ILE A 249 13.83 1.41 15.16
C ILE A 249 14.85 2.31 14.46
N LEU A 250 16.12 1.92 14.41
CA LEU A 250 17.17 2.65 13.71
C LEU A 250 16.85 2.76 12.21
N SER A 251 16.34 1.68 11.61
CA SER A 251 15.95 1.68 10.19
C SER A 251 14.75 2.57 9.87
N LEU A 252 13.95 2.97 10.86
CA LEU A 252 12.85 3.94 10.71
C LEU A 252 13.32 5.37 10.98
N ILE A 253 14.06 5.58 12.07
CA ILE A 253 14.45 6.92 12.53
C ILE A 253 15.55 7.51 11.65
N VAL A 254 16.60 6.73 11.34
CA VAL A 254 17.78 7.24 10.63
C VAL A 254 17.42 7.75 9.23
N PRO A 255 16.67 7.02 8.38
CA PRO A 255 16.29 7.53 7.06
C PRO A 255 15.37 8.74 7.14
N THR A 256 14.42 8.76 8.10
CA THR A 256 13.51 9.90 8.32
C THR A 256 14.28 11.20 8.58
N ILE A 257 15.36 11.13 9.36
CA ILE A 257 16.20 12.29 9.65
C ILE A 257 17.12 12.62 8.46
N ILE A 258 17.82 11.62 7.91
CA ILE A 258 18.83 11.84 6.87
C ILE A 258 18.20 12.28 5.54
N PHE A 259 17.03 11.76 5.17
CA PHE A 259 16.36 12.09 3.91
C PHE A 259 16.02 13.56 3.78
N ARG A 260 15.82 14.27 4.90
CA ARG A 260 15.65 15.74 4.88
C ARG A 260 16.80 16.48 4.20
N TRP A 261 18.02 15.95 4.28
CA TRP A 261 19.21 16.55 3.66
C TRP A 261 19.62 15.85 2.37
N LEU A 262 19.36 14.55 2.25
CA LEU A 262 19.81 13.75 1.11
C LEU A 262 18.90 13.86 -0.12
N LEU A 263 17.58 13.94 0.09
CA LEU A 263 16.61 14.05 -1.00
C LEU A 263 16.52 15.49 -1.50
N PRO A 264 16.25 15.71 -2.81
CA PRO A 264 15.93 17.03 -3.29
C PRO A 264 14.69 17.54 -2.53
N LYS A 265 14.70 18.83 -2.18
CA LYS A 265 13.50 19.46 -1.62
C LYS A 265 12.40 19.34 -2.67
N VAL A 266 11.35 18.58 -2.38
CA VAL A 266 10.10 18.68 -3.13
C VAL A 266 9.67 20.13 -2.97
N ARG A 267 9.61 20.86 -4.07
CA ARG A 267 8.98 22.18 -4.09
C ARG A 267 7.50 21.90 -3.91
N ILE A 268 7.06 21.78 -2.66
CA ILE A 268 5.68 22.14 -2.34
C ILE A 268 5.72 23.65 -2.49
N ASP A 269 5.53 24.14 -3.71
CA ASP A 269 5.33 25.56 -3.89
C ASP A 269 4.07 25.86 -3.08
N MET A 270 4.20 26.61 -1.99
CA MET A 270 3.02 27.00 -1.22
C MET A 270 2.01 27.73 -2.13
N ASP A 271 2.52 28.30 -3.23
CA ASP A 271 1.77 28.80 -4.36
C ASP A 271 0.95 27.70 -5.06
N ASP A 272 1.49 26.51 -5.33
CA ASP A 272 0.75 25.42 -5.98
C ASP A 272 -0.42 24.91 -5.13
N ALA A 273 -0.26 24.78 -3.82
CA ALA A 273 -1.34 24.35 -2.94
C ALA A 273 -2.45 25.41 -2.82
N ALA A 274 -2.07 26.68 -2.69
CA ALA A 274 -3.02 27.79 -2.69
C ALA A 274 -3.74 27.92 -4.04
N ARG A 275 -3.00 27.79 -5.13
CA ARG A 275 -3.51 27.81 -6.50
C ARG A 275 -4.45 26.65 -6.77
N MET A 276 -4.14 25.46 -6.26
CA MET A 276 -5.02 24.29 -6.31
C MET A 276 -6.35 24.54 -5.60
N ALA A 277 -6.31 25.17 -4.41
CA ALA A 277 -7.54 25.53 -3.69
C ALA A 277 -8.40 26.51 -4.48
N VAL A 278 -7.79 27.54 -5.08
CA VAL A 278 -8.48 28.51 -5.94
C VAL A 278 -9.09 27.84 -7.17
N ILE A 279 -8.34 26.97 -7.84
CA ILE A 279 -8.84 26.27 -9.02
C ILE A 279 -9.98 25.31 -8.66
N ARG A 280 -9.89 24.61 -7.53
CA ARG A 280 -10.97 23.76 -7.03
C ARG A 280 -12.24 24.57 -6.75
N GLU A 281 -12.12 25.74 -6.13
CA GLU A 281 -13.25 26.63 -5.87
C GLU A 281 -13.89 27.11 -7.19
N GLN A 282 -13.08 27.56 -8.15
CA GLN A 282 -13.57 28.02 -9.45
C GLN A 282 -14.18 26.90 -10.29
N MET A 283 -13.66 25.68 -10.18
CA MET A 283 -14.23 24.46 -10.78
C MET A 283 -15.65 24.22 -10.27
N ILE A 284 -15.84 24.23 -8.95
CA ILE A 284 -17.15 24.04 -8.31
C ILE A 284 -18.11 25.16 -8.73
N GLU A 285 -17.66 26.42 -8.71
CA GLU A 285 -18.49 27.56 -9.12
C GLU A 285 -18.85 27.52 -10.62
N ALA A 286 -17.99 26.97 -11.49
CA ALA A 286 -18.33 26.71 -12.89
C ALA A 286 -19.46 25.66 -13.01
N GLY A 287 -19.41 24.59 -12.21
CA GLY A 287 -20.48 23.60 -12.14
C GLY A 287 -21.80 24.18 -11.62
N ILE A 288 -21.74 24.99 -10.56
CA ILE A 288 -22.90 25.71 -10.01
C ILE A 288 -23.47 26.67 -11.05
N HIS A 289 -22.63 27.45 -11.73
CA HIS A 289 -23.08 28.38 -12.76
C HIS A 289 -23.87 27.67 -13.86
N GLU A 290 -23.40 26.51 -14.34
CA GLU A 290 -24.11 25.69 -15.32
C GLU A 290 -25.46 25.19 -14.75
N LEU A 291 -25.47 24.68 -13.51
CA LEU A 291 -26.68 24.20 -12.81
C LEU A 291 -27.78 25.28 -12.76
N TRP A 292 -27.42 26.53 -12.44
CA TRP A 292 -28.39 27.61 -12.30
C TRP A 292 -29.00 28.06 -13.63
N GLN A 293 -28.35 27.80 -14.76
CA GLN A 293 -28.89 28.05 -16.10
C GLN A 293 -29.87 26.99 -16.57
N MET A 294 -29.88 25.79 -15.97
CA MET A 294 -30.78 24.71 -16.37
C MET A 294 -32.25 25.04 -16.01
N PRO A 295 -33.20 24.66 -16.87
CA PRO A 295 -34.64 24.84 -16.63
C PRO A 295 -35.20 23.75 -15.70
N ILE A 296 -34.64 23.64 -14.49
CA ILE A 296 -34.97 22.63 -13.47
C ILE A 296 -35.60 23.26 -12.23
N SER A 297 -36.18 22.43 -11.36
CA SER A 297 -36.80 22.88 -10.11
C SER A 297 -35.81 23.60 -9.19
N GLN A 298 -36.31 24.59 -8.45
CA GLN A 298 -35.51 25.31 -7.44
C GLN A 298 -34.96 24.35 -6.38
N GLU A 299 -35.76 23.35 -6.03
CA GLU A 299 -35.39 22.28 -5.10
C GLU A 299 -34.12 21.55 -5.53
N PHE A 300 -34.03 21.12 -6.79
CA PHE A 300 -32.83 20.45 -7.31
C PHE A 300 -31.63 21.39 -7.38
N LYS A 301 -31.83 22.67 -7.75
CA LYS A 301 -30.74 23.65 -7.75
C LYS A 301 -30.10 23.80 -6.38
N GLU A 302 -30.92 23.93 -5.34
CA GLU A 302 -30.42 24.12 -3.96
C GLU A 302 -29.72 22.86 -3.43
N ALA A 303 -30.32 21.68 -3.62
CA ALA A 303 -29.74 20.42 -3.18
C ALA A 303 -28.38 20.15 -3.85
N ILE A 304 -28.33 20.24 -5.19
CA ILE A 304 -27.09 19.98 -5.94
C ILE A 304 -26.05 21.07 -5.64
N THR A 305 -26.44 22.33 -5.47
CA THR A 305 -25.50 23.40 -5.05
C THR A 305 -24.86 23.07 -3.70
N PHE A 306 -25.63 22.52 -2.75
CA PHE A 306 -25.07 22.06 -1.47
C PHE A 306 -24.08 20.91 -1.67
N ASP A 307 -24.44 19.91 -2.47
CA ASP A 307 -23.59 18.74 -2.73
C ASP A 307 -22.27 19.14 -3.41
N LEU A 308 -22.30 20.05 -4.39
CA LEU A 308 -21.10 20.57 -5.04
C LEU A 308 -20.21 21.37 -4.08
N ARG A 309 -20.79 22.23 -3.24
CA ARG A 309 -20.04 22.98 -2.21
C ARG A 309 -19.51 22.09 -1.09
N SER A 310 -20.07 20.90 -0.91
CA SER A 310 -19.54 19.95 0.07
C SER A 310 -18.17 19.38 -0.37
N GLN A 311 -17.87 19.37 -1.67
CA GLN A 311 -16.62 18.80 -2.22
C GLN A 311 -15.34 19.48 -1.70
N ASN A 312 -15.39 20.78 -1.40
CA ASN A 312 -14.24 21.52 -0.84
C ASN A 312 -14.41 21.86 0.66
N GLY A 313 -15.43 21.29 1.31
CA GLY A 313 -15.71 21.55 2.73
C GLY A 313 -16.27 22.94 3.04
N HIS A 314 -16.75 23.69 2.04
CA HIS A 314 -17.40 25.00 2.23
C HIS A 314 -18.85 24.90 2.73
N THR A 315 -19.22 23.79 3.39
CA THR A 315 -20.52 23.62 4.04
C THR A 315 -20.36 23.65 5.55
N THR A 316 -21.27 24.36 6.23
CA THR A 316 -21.30 24.41 7.69
C THR A 316 -22.09 23.22 8.24
N LEU A 317 -21.79 22.82 9.48
CA LEU A 317 -22.55 21.77 10.19
C LEU A 317 -24.05 22.09 10.25
N ARG A 318 -24.42 23.37 10.35
CA ARG A 318 -25.83 23.81 10.34
C ARG A 318 -26.49 23.54 8.99
N GLN A 319 -25.80 23.82 7.88
CA GLN A 319 -26.29 23.54 6.52
C GLN A 319 -26.40 22.02 6.28
N PHE A 320 -25.40 21.25 6.73
CA PHE A 320 -25.49 19.78 6.66
C PHE A 320 -26.71 19.25 7.44
N LEU A 321 -26.93 19.73 8.67
CA LEU A 321 -28.08 19.31 9.47
C LEU A 321 -29.42 19.73 8.86
N SER A 322 -29.50 20.89 8.20
CA SER A 322 -30.72 21.33 7.52
C SER A 322 -31.01 20.47 6.28
N GLU A 323 -30.01 20.22 5.44
CA GLU A 323 -30.17 19.38 4.25
C GLU A 323 -30.44 17.92 4.63
N TRP A 324 -29.75 17.38 5.64
CA TRP A 324 -30.02 16.02 6.13
C TRP A 324 -31.46 15.89 6.64
N ARG A 325 -31.94 16.85 7.44
CA ARG A 325 -33.33 16.86 7.91
C ARG A 325 -34.32 16.95 6.74
N ARG A 326 -34.01 17.76 5.73
CA ARG A 326 -34.81 17.89 4.52
C ARG A 326 -34.87 16.57 3.73
N MET A 327 -33.73 15.91 3.51
CA MET A 327 -33.66 14.60 2.83
C MET A 327 -34.47 13.53 3.56
N VAL A 328 -34.43 13.49 4.90
CA VAL A 328 -35.19 12.51 5.70
C VAL A 328 -36.70 12.78 5.68
N GLN A 329 -37.12 14.03 5.51
CA GLN A 329 -38.53 14.42 5.49
C GLN A 329 -39.17 14.31 4.11
N HIS A 330 -38.37 14.23 3.05
CA HIS A 330 -38.85 14.12 1.68
C HIS A 330 -39.20 12.67 1.33
N PRO A 331 -40.31 12.43 0.59
CA PRO A 331 -40.58 11.12 0.01
C PRO A 331 -39.44 10.70 -0.92
N ASP A 332 -39.16 9.40 -0.98
CA ASP A 332 -38.18 8.86 -1.93
C ASP A 332 -38.48 9.36 -3.35
N TYR A 333 -37.43 9.79 -4.06
CA TYR A 333 -37.56 10.26 -5.44
C TYR A 333 -38.23 9.19 -6.32
N THR A 334 -39.14 9.62 -7.18
CA THR A 334 -39.68 8.73 -8.21
C THR A 334 -38.58 8.32 -9.18
N ALA A 335 -38.77 7.20 -9.90
CA ALA A 335 -37.80 6.75 -10.89
C ALA A 335 -37.52 7.81 -11.99
N ASP A 336 -38.53 8.63 -12.34
CA ASP A 336 -38.36 9.76 -13.27
C ASP A 336 -37.52 10.89 -12.68
N GLN A 337 -37.79 11.28 -11.43
CA GLN A 337 -37.02 12.29 -10.72
C GLN A 337 -35.57 11.86 -10.52
N MET A 338 -35.31 10.59 -10.23
CA MET A 338 -33.96 10.06 -10.11
C MET A 338 -33.20 10.12 -11.45
N ARG A 339 -33.87 9.79 -12.57
CA ARG A 339 -33.28 9.92 -13.91
C ARG A 339 -32.94 11.37 -14.25
N GLU A 340 -33.83 12.31 -13.92
CA GLU A 340 -33.60 13.74 -14.10
C GLU A 340 -32.41 14.21 -13.25
N LEU A 341 -32.40 13.86 -11.96
CA LEU A 341 -31.31 14.17 -11.03
C LEU A 341 -29.96 13.69 -11.56
N MET A 342 -29.87 12.45 -12.02
CA MET A 342 -28.65 11.92 -12.64
C MET A 342 -28.23 12.66 -13.91
N ALA A 343 -29.18 13.09 -14.73
CA ALA A 343 -28.88 13.87 -15.92
C ALA A 343 -28.28 15.23 -15.55
N ILE A 344 -28.82 15.89 -14.52
CA ILE A 344 -28.30 17.15 -14.01
C ILE A 344 -26.87 16.96 -13.49
N TYR A 345 -26.62 15.95 -12.66
CA TYR A 345 -25.28 15.67 -12.15
C TYR A 345 -24.26 15.42 -13.24
N ARG A 346 -24.58 14.62 -14.27
CA ARG A 346 -23.69 14.39 -15.41
C ARG A 346 -23.34 15.69 -16.12
N HIS A 347 -24.31 16.59 -16.32
CA HIS A 347 -24.04 17.88 -16.94
C HIS A 347 -23.15 18.76 -16.08
N VAL A 348 -23.39 18.81 -14.77
CA VAL A 348 -22.59 19.63 -13.86
C VAL A 348 -21.16 19.12 -13.74
N PHE A 349 -20.95 17.81 -13.54
CA PHE A 349 -19.60 17.24 -13.50
C PHE A 349 -18.85 17.37 -14.83
N GLN A 350 -19.57 17.38 -15.96
CA GLN A 350 -18.97 17.72 -17.25
C GLN A 350 -18.48 19.18 -17.30
N ALA A 351 -19.25 20.13 -16.73
CA ALA A 351 -18.82 21.52 -16.64
C ALA A 351 -17.57 21.68 -15.77
N GLU A 352 -17.50 20.99 -14.63
CA GLU A 352 -16.30 20.94 -13.78
C GLU A 352 -15.09 20.38 -14.54
N ARG A 353 -15.27 19.27 -15.28
CA ARG A 353 -14.20 18.65 -16.10
C ARG A 353 -13.70 19.61 -17.18
N ASN A 354 -14.60 20.23 -17.92
CA ASN A 354 -14.25 21.21 -18.95
C ASN A 354 -13.44 22.37 -18.38
N TYR A 355 -13.79 22.85 -17.18
CA TYR A 355 -13.06 23.92 -16.50
C TYR A 355 -11.61 23.50 -16.17
N VAL A 356 -11.44 22.30 -15.60
CA VAL A 356 -10.12 21.77 -15.24
C VAL A 356 -9.25 21.54 -16.48
N GLU A 357 -9.82 21.02 -17.56
CA GLU A 357 -9.12 20.86 -18.85
C GLU A 357 -8.68 22.20 -19.46
N GLN A 358 -9.54 23.22 -19.37
CA GLN A 358 -9.21 24.56 -19.83
C GLN A 358 -8.03 25.16 -19.04
N GLN A 359 -8.02 24.98 -17.72
CA GLN A 359 -6.92 25.45 -16.87
C GLN A 359 -5.62 24.68 -17.09
N TYR A 360 -5.69 23.39 -17.43
CA TYR A 360 -4.50 22.60 -17.77
C TYR A 360 -3.87 23.06 -19.10
N ASN A 361 -4.69 23.35 -20.10
CA ASN A 361 -4.22 23.77 -21.43
C ASN A 361 -3.79 25.26 -21.51
N ALA A 362 -4.02 26.05 -20.46
CA ALA A 362 -3.63 27.45 -20.40
C ALA A 362 -2.10 27.63 -20.29
N THR A 363 -1.55 28.75 -20.79
CA THR A 363 -0.08 29.00 -20.85
C THR A 363 0.61 29.03 -19.48
N ALA A 364 -0.13 29.30 -18.41
CA ALA A 364 0.35 29.21 -17.02
C ALA A 364 -0.23 27.98 -16.30
N GLY A 365 -0.63 26.93 -17.03
CA GLY A 365 -1.58 25.91 -16.58
C GLY A 365 -1.19 25.08 -15.36
N LEU A 366 -2.17 24.28 -14.91
CA LEU A 366 -2.03 23.31 -13.83
C LEU A 366 -0.84 22.36 -14.07
N SER A 367 -0.16 21.95 -13.00
CA SER A 367 0.77 20.81 -13.08
C SER A 367 0.01 19.52 -13.46
N GLU A 368 0.70 18.56 -14.08
CA GLU A 368 0.09 17.27 -14.45
C GLU A 368 -0.46 16.52 -13.21
N ASP A 369 0.27 16.57 -12.09
CA ASP A 369 -0.15 15.96 -10.83
C ASP A 369 -1.43 16.61 -10.28
N SER A 370 -1.47 17.95 -10.29
CA SER A 370 -2.61 18.77 -9.89
C SER A 370 -3.85 18.50 -10.74
N PHE A 371 -3.68 18.46 -12.07
CA PHE A 371 -4.75 18.14 -13.02
C PHE A 371 -5.32 16.75 -12.77
N ASN A 372 -4.44 15.73 -12.70
CA ASN A 372 -4.83 14.35 -12.46
C ASN A 372 -5.55 14.17 -11.11
N GLN A 373 -5.18 14.96 -10.09
CA GLN A 373 -5.87 14.95 -8.81
C GLN A 373 -7.31 15.48 -8.91
N LEU A 374 -7.53 16.68 -9.46
CA LEU A 374 -8.86 17.26 -9.60
C LEU A 374 -9.75 16.41 -10.52
N TYR A 375 -9.20 15.96 -11.63
CA TYR A 375 -9.93 15.10 -12.57
C TYR A 375 -10.40 13.80 -11.89
N ARG A 376 -9.54 13.18 -11.07
CA ARG A 376 -9.88 11.99 -10.27
C ARG A 376 -10.95 12.30 -9.23
N GLU A 377 -10.86 13.44 -8.54
CA GLU A 377 -11.88 13.87 -7.55
C GLU A 377 -13.27 13.97 -8.20
N ILE A 378 -13.40 14.64 -9.36
CA ILE A 378 -14.66 14.72 -10.11
C ILE A 378 -15.15 13.33 -10.53
N THR A 379 -14.25 12.50 -11.09
CA THR A 379 -14.60 11.16 -11.55
C THR A 379 -15.13 10.28 -10.40
N MET A 380 -14.52 10.37 -9.21
CA MET A 380 -14.98 9.65 -8.02
C MET A 380 -16.36 10.16 -7.56
N ALA A 381 -16.60 11.48 -7.55
CA ALA A 381 -17.90 12.05 -7.21
C ALA A 381 -19.00 11.60 -8.19
N GLU A 382 -18.71 11.59 -9.48
CA GLU A 382 -19.63 11.10 -10.51
C GLU A 382 -19.95 9.62 -10.33
N MET A 383 -18.96 8.77 -10.02
CA MET A 383 -19.20 7.35 -9.75
C MET A 383 -20.18 7.13 -8.59
N VAL A 384 -20.05 7.90 -7.49
CA VAL A 384 -20.98 7.83 -6.35
C VAL A 384 -22.40 8.16 -6.78
N VAL A 385 -22.57 9.19 -7.61
CA VAL A 385 -23.91 9.58 -8.09
C VAL A 385 -24.52 8.52 -9.01
N LEU A 386 -23.71 7.89 -9.85
CA LEU A 386 -24.17 6.85 -10.78
C LEU A 386 -24.66 5.58 -10.05
N GLU A 387 -24.14 5.29 -8.84
CA GLU A 387 -24.61 4.17 -8.04
C GLU A 387 -26.02 4.37 -7.45
N TYR A 388 -26.48 5.62 -7.26
CA TYR A 388 -27.78 5.89 -6.60
C TYR A 388 -29.03 5.47 -7.38
N GLY A 389 -28.91 5.13 -8.67
CA GLY A 389 -30.05 4.66 -9.47
C GLY A 389 -29.76 3.44 -10.32
N ALA A 390 -28.77 2.65 -9.89
CA ALA A 390 -28.75 1.21 -10.12
C ALA A 390 -29.58 0.52 -9.04
#